data_AF-A0A7W1TX14-F1
#
_entry.id   AF-A0A7W1TX14-F1
#
_cell.length_a   1.000
_cell.length_b   1.000
_cell.length_c   1.000
_cell.angle_alpha   90.00
_cell.angle_beta   90.00
_cell.angle_gamma   90.00
#
_symmetry.space_group_name_H-M   'P 1'
#
loop_
_entity.id
_entity.type
_entity.pdbx_description
1 polymer ?
#
loop_
_entity_poly.entity_id
_entity_poly.type
_entity_poly.pdbx_seq_one_letter_code
_entity_poly.pdbx_strand_id
1 'polypeptide(L)'
;MGSFHATLGTRRPAPAIRPRLCARPACAEVACATMTYDYAARAAWIDRLDDDASPAGYDLCDGHATRLGVPSGWTRTDRRDPASVFDRVAV
;
A
#
# COMPACT_ATOMS: atom_id res chain seq x y z
N MET A 1 42.38 -33.03 21.40
CA MET A 1 41.00 -32.71 21.81
C MET A 1 40.51 -31.55 20.97
N GLY A 2 39.51 -31.72 20.12
CA GLY A 2 38.98 -30.61 19.33
C GLY A 2 38.14 -31.07 18.16
N SER A 3 36.82 -31.13 18.36
CA SER A 3 35.86 -31.18 17.26
C SER A 3 34.57 -30.53 17.77
N PHE A 4 34.45 -29.23 17.53
CA PHE A 4 33.21 -28.50 17.66
C PHE A 4 32.46 -28.65 16.33
N HIS A 5 31.46 -29.54 16.29
CA HIS A 5 30.52 -29.59 15.17
C HIS A 5 29.54 -28.42 15.35
N ALA A 6 29.69 -27.38 14.53
CA ALA A 6 28.70 -26.31 14.43
C ALA A 6 27.45 -26.86 13.73
N THR A 7 26.38 -27.09 14.48
CA THR A 7 25.05 -27.39 13.94
C THR A 7 24.55 -26.14 13.23
N LEU A 8 24.62 -26.14 11.89
CA LEU A 8 24.02 -25.11 11.06
C LEU A 8 22.49 -25.19 11.21
N GLY A 9 21.94 -24.41 12.14
CA GLY A 9 20.51 -24.19 12.25
C GLY A 9 19.98 -23.62 10.93
N THR A 10 19.10 -24.37 10.27
CA THR A 10 18.45 -23.96 9.04
C THR A 10 17.50 -22.81 9.36
N ARG A 11 17.97 -21.58 9.18
CA ARG A 11 17.10 -20.40 9.18
C ARG A 11 16.08 -20.58 8.05
N ARG A 12 14.83 -20.90 8.41
CA ARG A 12 13.72 -20.93 7.47
C ARG A 12 13.60 -19.51 6.87
N PRO A 13 13.66 -19.35 5.54
CA PRO A 13 13.45 -18.03 4.95
C PRO A 13 12.05 -17.55 5.35
N ALA A 14 11.95 -16.30 5.79
CA ALA A 14 10.66 -15.65 6.01
C ALA A 14 9.84 -15.74 4.71
N PRO A 15 8.51 -15.92 4.79
CA PRO A 15 7.69 -15.90 3.58
C PRO A 15 7.93 -14.58 2.84
N ALA A 16 8.23 -14.66 1.54
CA ALA A 16 8.38 -13.48 0.71
C ALA A 16 7.03 -12.73 0.70
N ILE A 17 6.99 -11.54 1.30
CA ILE A 17 5.83 -10.66 1.20
C ILE A 17 5.68 -10.29 -0.27
N ARG A 18 4.63 -10.82 -0.91
CA ARG A 18 4.32 -10.47 -2.30
C ARG A 18 3.75 -9.04 -2.29
N PRO A 19 4.33 -8.10 -3.04
CA PRO A 19 3.81 -6.75 -3.09
C PRO A 19 2.39 -6.77 -3.66
N ARG A 20 1.53 -5.92 -3.09
CA ARG A 20 0.17 -5.71 -3.62
C ARG A 20 0.27 -5.01 -4.96
N LEU A 21 -0.52 -5.46 -5.93
CA LEU A 21 -0.54 -4.89 -7.28
C LEU A 21 -1.76 -4.00 -7.45
N CYS A 22 -1.67 -3.06 -8.38
CA CYS A 22 -2.77 -2.19 -8.75
C CYS A 22 -4.01 -3.01 -9.17
N ALA A 23 -5.18 -2.66 -8.62
CA ALA A 23 -6.45 -3.30 -8.91
C ALA A 23 -7.03 -2.91 -10.30
N ARG A 24 -6.39 -1.98 -11.01
CA ARG A 24 -6.83 -1.57 -12.35
C ARG A 24 -6.52 -2.68 -13.37
N PRO A 25 -7.50 -3.10 -14.19
CA PRO A 25 -7.27 -4.09 -15.23
C PRO A 25 -6.11 -3.70 -16.15
N ALA A 26 -5.27 -4.67 -16.50
CA ALA A 26 -4.05 -4.51 -17.31
C ALA A 26 -2.94 -3.63 -16.71
N CYS A 27 -3.07 -3.18 -15.45
CA CYS A 27 -1.98 -2.55 -14.71
C CYS A 27 -1.29 -3.59 -13.80
N ALA A 28 0.02 -3.78 -13.97
CA ALA A 28 0.82 -4.69 -13.14
C ALA A 28 1.76 -3.95 -12.16
N GLU A 29 1.57 -2.63 -12.02
CA GLU A 29 2.41 -1.80 -11.16
C GLU A 29 2.12 -2.06 -9.68
N VAL A 30 3.15 -1.90 -8.84
CA VAL A 30 3.04 -2.04 -7.40
C VAL A 30 2.11 -0.96 -6.84
N ALA A 31 1.18 -1.37 -6.00
CA ALA A 31 0.31 -0.45 -5.29
C ALA A 31 1.10 0.35 -4.25
N CYS A 32 0.78 1.63 -4.12
CA CYS A 32 1.30 2.50 -3.06
C CYS A 32 0.20 3.30 -2.36
N ALA A 33 -1.05 3.08 -2.79
CA ALA A 33 -2.23 3.73 -2.29
C ALA A 33 -3.38 2.73 -2.15
N THR A 34 -4.30 3.00 -1.23
CA THR A 34 -5.60 2.34 -1.17
C THR A 34 -6.68 3.41 -1.33
N MET A 35 -7.63 3.16 -2.22
CA MET A 35 -8.82 3.98 -2.37
C MET A 35 -10.01 3.30 -1.71
N THR A 36 -10.82 4.07 -0.99
CA THR A 36 -12.09 3.62 -0.42
C THR A 36 -13.23 4.53 -0.89
N TYR A 37 -14.44 3.96 -0.95
CA TYR A 37 -15.65 4.70 -1.31
C TYR A 37 -16.65 4.68 -0.17
N ASP A 38 -17.23 5.84 0.11
CA ASP A 38 -18.48 5.96 0.84
C ASP A 38 -19.56 6.41 -0.13
N TYR A 39 -20.41 5.47 -0.51
CA TYR A 39 -21.51 5.72 -1.44
C TYR A 39 -22.60 6.63 -0.86
N ALA A 40 -22.83 6.58 0.46
CA ALA A 40 -23.84 7.41 1.12
C ALA A 40 -23.38 8.87 1.18
N ALA A 41 -22.11 9.09 1.53
CA ALA A 41 -21.49 10.41 1.54
C ALA A 41 -21.10 10.91 0.14
N ARG A 42 -21.18 10.06 -0.90
CA ARG A 42 -20.65 10.33 -2.25
C ARG A 42 -19.20 10.78 -2.19
N ALA A 43 -18.40 10.08 -1.41
CA ALA A 43 -17.02 10.41 -1.15
C ALA A 43 -16.09 9.27 -1.55
N ALA A 44 -14.90 9.64 -2.05
CA ALA A 44 -13.79 8.72 -2.25
C ALA A 44 -12.56 9.26 -1.52
N TRP A 45 -11.96 8.42 -0.68
CA TRP A 45 -10.70 8.71 -0.02
C TRP A 45 -9.59 7.89 -0.65
N ILE A 46 -8.47 8.55 -0.91
CA ILE A 46 -7.24 7.89 -1.33
C ILE A 46 -6.23 8.08 -0.22
N ASP A 47 -5.77 6.97 0.34
CA ASP A 47 -4.82 6.92 1.44
C ASP A 47 -3.55 6.20 1.00
N ARG A 48 -2.50 6.33 1.81
CA ARG A 48 -1.29 5.53 1.62
C ARG A 48 -1.64 4.04 1.79
N LEU A 49 -0.95 3.18 1.05
CA LEU A 49 -1.08 1.73 1.22
C LEU A 49 -0.79 1.35 2.68
N ASP A 50 -1.77 0.75 3.35
CA ASP A 50 -1.63 0.24 4.72
C ASP A 50 -0.86 -1.10 4.72
N ASP A 51 -0.53 -1.65 5.88
CA ASP A 51 -0.01 -3.02 5.96
C ASP A 51 -1.14 -4.04 5.82
N ASP A 52 -2.32 -3.71 6.37
CA ASP A 52 -3.53 -4.53 6.26
C ASP A 52 -4.35 -4.16 5.02
N ALA A 53 -4.71 -5.17 4.24
CA ALA A 53 -5.55 -4.97 3.08
C ALA A 53 -6.99 -4.65 3.53
N SER A 54 -7.46 -3.43 3.27
CA SER A 54 -8.85 -3.09 3.52
C SER A 54 -9.76 -3.93 2.63
N PRO A 55 -10.74 -4.68 3.19
CA PRO A 55 -11.61 -5.57 2.42
C PRO A 55 -12.52 -4.83 1.43
N ALA A 56 -12.76 -3.54 1.65
CA ALA A 56 -13.57 -2.68 0.78
C ALA A 56 -12.72 -1.67 -0.03
N GLY A 57 -11.39 -1.77 0.05
CA GLY A 57 -10.46 -0.87 -0.61
C GLY A 57 -10.00 -1.37 -1.98
N TYR A 58 -9.64 -0.44 -2.86
CA TYR A 58 -8.97 -0.71 -4.12
C TYR A 58 -7.53 -0.23 -4.03
N ASP A 59 -6.58 -1.15 -4.14
CA ASP A 59 -5.17 -0.80 -4.16
C ASP A 59 -4.77 -0.24 -5.52
N LEU A 60 -4.10 0.91 -5.53
CA LEU A 60 -3.75 1.65 -6.73
C LEU A 60 -2.25 1.98 -6.73
N CYS A 61 -1.63 1.92 -7.91
CA CYS A 61 -0.30 2.49 -8.11
C CYS A 61 -0.37 4.02 -8.14
N ASP A 62 0.79 4.68 -8.01
CA ASP A 62 0.83 6.15 -7.89
C ASP A 62 0.16 6.87 -9.06
N GLY A 63 0.46 6.43 -10.29
CA GLY A 63 -0.12 7.02 -11.50
C GLY A 63 -1.64 6.90 -11.54
N HIS A 64 -2.19 5.75 -11.11
CA HIS A 64 -3.64 5.57 -11.06
C HIS A 64 -4.28 6.32 -9.92
N ALA A 65 -3.69 6.31 -8.73
CA ALA A 65 -4.21 7.06 -7.59
C ALA A 65 -4.26 8.58 -7.88
N THR A 66 -3.26 9.11 -8.60
CA THR A 66 -3.20 10.52 -9.01
C THR A 66 -4.21 10.88 -10.10
N ARG A 67 -4.42 9.99 -11.07
CA ARG A 67 -5.28 10.26 -12.26
C ARG A 67 -6.72 9.81 -12.10
N LEU A 68 -7.03 9.04 -11.06
CA LEU A 68 -8.36 8.52 -10.83
C LEU A 68 -9.38 9.67 -10.67
N GLY A 69 -10.42 9.63 -11.52
CA GLY A 69 -11.61 10.45 -11.36
C GLY A 69 -12.70 9.74 -10.55
N VAL A 70 -13.54 10.53 -9.90
CA VAL A 70 -14.78 10.07 -9.25
C VAL A 70 -16.00 10.47 -10.08
N PRO A 71 -17.18 9.85 -9.88
CA PRO A 71 -18.41 10.26 -10.55
C PRO A 71 -18.76 11.74 -10.29
N SER A 72 -19.58 12.34 -11.14
CA SER A 72 -20.01 13.73 -10.97
C SER A 72 -20.77 13.93 -9.64
N GLY A 73 -20.49 15.04 -8.96
CA GLY A 73 -21.08 15.34 -7.66
C GLY A 73 -20.50 14.54 -6.48
N TRP A 74 -19.42 13.78 -6.69
CA TRP A 74 -18.67 13.14 -5.62
C TRP A 74 -17.50 14.00 -5.17
N THR A 75 -17.15 13.86 -3.89
CA THR A 75 -15.92 14.44 -3.36
C THR A 75 -14.79 13.43 -3.43
N ARG A 76 -13.66 13.83 -4.01
CA ARG A 76 -12.41 13.06 -3.97
C ARG A 76 -11.45 13.76 -3.05
N THR A 77 -10.93 13.04 -2.06
CA THR A 77 -9.92 13.55 -1.13
C THR A 77 -8.70 12.63 -1.18
N ASP A 78 -7.62 13.13 -1.77
CA ASP A 78 -6.33 12.46 -1.75
C ASP A 78 -5.58 12.88 -0.48
N ARG A 79 -5.45 11.95 0.47
CA ARG A 79 -4.77 12.13 1.76
C ARG A 79 -3.37 11.50 1.75
N ARG A 80 -2.88 11.12 0.58
CA ARG A 80 -1.50 10.66 0.41
C ARG A 80 -0.59 11.87 0.51
N ASP A 81 -0.08 12.11 1.71
CA ASP A 81 0.96 13.11 1.90
C ASP A 81 2.35 12.44 1.82
N PRO A 82 3.18 12.73 0.81
CA PRO A 82 4.54 12.19 0.72
C PRO A 82 5.54 12.86 1.68
N ALA A 83 5.19 14.00 2.30
CA ALA A 83 6.06 14.80 3.17
C ALA A 83 5.93 14.46 4.67
N SER A 84 4.83 13.83 5.08
CA SER A 84 4.44 13.55 6.48
C SER A 84 5.33 12.52 7.18
N VAL A 85 6.18 11.82 6.41
CA VAL A 85 7.18 10.89 6.94
C VAL A 85 8.54 11.55 7.21
N PHE A 86 8.81 12.75 6.68
CA PHE A 86 10.13 13.40 6.77
C PHE A 86 10.24 14.51 7.82
N ASP A 87 9.14 14.90 8.48
CA ASP A 87 9.14 15.93 9.53
C ASP A 87 9.65 15.43 10.91
N ARG A 88 10.02 14.15 11.04
CA ARG A 88 10.48 13.55 12.30
C ARG A 88 12.01 13.42 12.44
N VAL A 89 12.79 13.96 11.50
CA VAL A 89 14.27 13.95 11.55
C VAL A 89 14.83 15.36 11.32
N ALA A 90 14.47 16.29 12.19
CA ALA A 90 15.20 17.54 12.36
C ALA A 90 15.47 17.73 13.86
N VAL A 91 16.64 17.24 14.31
CA VAL A 91 17.26 17.53 15.62
C VAL A 91 18.71 17.93 15.39
#